data_AF-A0A376FLV9-F1
#
_entry.id   AF-A0A376FLV9-F1
#
_cell.length_a   1.000
_cell.length_b   1.000
_cell.length_c   1.000
_cell.angle_alpha   90.00
_cell.angle_beta   90.00
_cell.angle_gamma   90.00
#
_symmetry.space_group_name_H-M   'P 1'
#
loop_
_entity.id
_entity.type
_entity.pdbx_description
1 polymer ?
#
loop_
_entity_poly.entity_id
_entity_poly.type
_entity_poly.pdbx_seq_one_letter_code
_entity_poly.pdbx_strand_id
1 'polypeptide(L)'
;MPPYAWHYFAIFVGVIVGLIFEPLPGAVIGLTGVVAIALCSQWVLFSPDQLADPKFKLAGASFKWAVSGFGNSTVWLIFGAFMFAAGYDKTRSAAVWR
;
A
#
# COMPACT_ATOMS: atom_id res chain seq x y z
N MET A 1 -24.27 5.53 -3.92
CA MET A 1 -22.82 5.83 -3.92
C MET A 1 -22.37 6.05 -5.36
N PRO A 2 -21.40 6.94 -5.62
CA PRO A 2 -20.86 7.13 -6.97
C PRO A 2 -20.22 5.84 -7.51
N PRO A 3 -20.28 5.55 -8.83
CA PRO A 3 -19.75 4.32 -9.41
C PRO A 3 -18.27 4.04 -9.08
N TYR A 4 -17.41 5.07 -9.09
CA TYR A 4 -15.98 4.93 -8.79
C TYR A 4 -15.71 4.41 -7.37
N ALA A 5 -16.52 4.81 -6.40
CA ALA A 5 -16.39 4.35 -5.02
C ALA A 5 -16.74 2.86 -4.89
N TRP A 6 -17.69 2.36 -5.68
CA TRP A 6 -18.03 0.94 -5.71
C TRP A 6 -16.93 0.10 -6.36
N HIS A 7 -16.30 0.60 -7.43
CA HIS A 7 -15.18 -0.08 -8.06
C HIS A 7 -13.95 -0.14 -7.15
N TYR A 8 -13.65 0.94 -6.42
CA TYR A 8 -12.62 0.93 -5.38
C TYR A 8 -12.91 -0.14 -4.33
N PHE A 9 -14.14 -0.15 -3.82
CA PHE A 9 -14.57 -1.13 -2.83
C PHE A 9 -14.47 -2.56 -3.34
N ALA A 10 -14.84 -2.82 -4.60
CA ALA A 10 -14.72 -4.13 -5.22
C ALA A 10 -13.26 -4.60 -5.31
N ILE A 11 -12.33 -3.71 -5.70
CA ILE A 11 -10.90 -4.04 -5.71
C ILE A 11 -10.40 -4.31 -4.30
N PHE A 12 -10.82 -3.51 -3.32
CA PHE A 12 -10.46 -3.72 -1.91
C PHE A 12 -10.91 -5.09 -1.40
N VAL A 13 -12.18 -5.47 -1.63
CA VAL A 13 -12.67 -6.81 -1.27
C VAL A 13 -11.92 -7.90 -2.03
N GLY A 14 -11.61 -7.69 -3.31
CA GLY A 14 -10.78 -8.61 -4.10
C GLY A 14 -9.40 -8.85 -3.49
N VAL A 15 -8.74 -7.81 -2.98
CA VAL A 15 -7.46 -7.94 -2.26
C VAL A 15 -7.63 -8.74 -0.96
N ILE A 16 -8.68 -8.47 -0.18
CA ILE A 16 -8.96 -9.24 1.05
C ILE A 16 -9.18 -10.72 0.73
N VAL A 17 -9.99 -11.01 -0.28
CA VAL A 17 -10.24 -12.39 -0.73
C VAL A 17 -8.94 -13.05 -1.19
N GLY A 18 -8.11 -12.34 -1.96
CA GLY A 18 -6.78 -12.81 -2.36
C GLY A 18 -5.90 -13.13 -1.15
N LEU A 19 -5.87 -12.26 -0.13
CA LEU A 19 -5.10 -12.49 1.09
C LEU A 19 -5.64 -13.67 1.91
N ILE A 20 -6.94 -13.97 1.86
CA ILE A 20 -7.52 -15.14 2.56
C ILE A 20 -7.10 -16.44 1.87
N PHE A 21 -7.11 -16.47 0.53
CA PHE A 21 -6.78 -17.67 -0.23
C PHE A 21 -5.27 -17.87 -0.44
N GLU A 22 -4.46 -16.85 -0.15
CA GLU A 22 -3.00 -16.86 -0.25
C GLU A 22 -2.44 -17.55 -1.52
N PRO A 23 -2.92 -17.23 -2.74
CA PRO A 23 -2.38 -17.83 -3.96
C PRO A 23 -0.93 -17.40 -4.24
N LEU A 24 -0.48 -16.30 -3.61
CA LEU A 24 0.83 -15.67 -3.73
C LEU A 24 1.22 -15.05 -2.37
N PRO A 25 2.49 -14.66 -2.17
CA PRO A 25 2.88 -13.93 -0.96
C PRO A 25 2.02 -12.68 -0.74
N GLY A 26 1.56 -12.45 0.50
CA GLY A 26 0.62 -11.36 0.82
C GLY A 26 1.08 -9.96 0.36
N ALA A 27 2.39 -9.70 0.40
CA ALA A 27 2.96 -8.45 -0.12
C ALA A 27 2.70 -8.25 -1.62
N VAL A 28 2.78 -9.33 -2.42
CA VAL A 28 2.52 -9.28 -3.86
C VAL A 28 1.05 -8.98 -4.12
N ILE A 29 0.14 -9.66 -3.41
CA ILE A 29 -1.31 -9.45 -3.54
C ILE A 29 -1.68 -8.00 -3.21
N GLY A 30 -1.16 -7.47 -2.09
CA GLY A 30 -1.37 -6.08 -1.69
C GLY A 30 -0.83 -5.08 -2.73
N LEU A 31 0.39 -5.29 -3.22
CA LEU A 31 0.99 -4.46 -4.26
C LEU A 31 0.20 -4.49 -5.57
N THR A 32 -0.28 -5.66 -6.00
CA THR A 32 -1.13 -5.77 -7.20
C THR A 32 -2.40 -4.94 -7.06
N GLY A 33 -3.04 -4.94 -5.88
CA GLY A 33 -4.19 -4.08 -5.59
C GLY A 33 -3.88 -2.59 -5.71
N VAL A 34 -2.77 -2.15 -5.12
CA VAL A 34 -2.31 -0.74 -5.20
C VAL A 34 -2.02 -0.35 -6.65
N VAL A 35 -1.31 -1.19 -7.40
CA VAL A 35 -0.99 -0.95 -8.81
C VAL A 35 -2.26 -0.90 -9.67
N ALA A 36 -3.20 -1.83 -9.47
CA ALA A 36 -4.47 -1.83 -10.18
C ALA A 36 -5.25 -0.52 -9.95
N ILE A 37 -5.35 -0.06 -8.70
CA ILE A 37 -6.01 1.20 -8.36
C ILE A 37 -5.27 2.40 -8.97
N ALA A 38 -3.94 2.41 -8.93
CA ALA A 38 -3.13 3.51 -9.47
C ALA A 38 -3.26 3.62 -11.00
N LEU A 39 -3.30 2.49 -11.71
CA LEU A 39 -3.47 2.46 -13.17
C LEU A 39 -4.91 2.78 -13.60
N CYS A 40 -5.89 2.32 -12.82
CA CYS A 40 -7.30 2.57 -13.07
C CYS A 40 -7.86 3.79 -12.32
N SER A 41 -7.00 4.69 -11.86
CA SER A 41 -7.33 5.76 -10.90
C SER A 41 -8.42 6.72 -11.39
N GLN A 42 -8.50 6.95 -12.70
CA GLN A 42 -9.55 7.77 -13.31
C GLN A 42 -10.97 7.18 -13.13
N TRP A 43 -11.09 5.86 -12.96
CA TRP A 43 -12.38 5.17 -12.82
C TRP A 43 -12.70 4.77 -11.39
N VAL A 44 -11.68 4.66 -10.53
CA VAL A 44 -11.85 4.07 -9.19
C VAL A 44 -11.42 5.00 -8.06
N LEU A 45 -10.57 6.00 -8.30
CA LEU A 45 -9.94 6.78 -7.24
C LEU A 45 -10.41 8.24 -7.21
N PHE A 46 -10.52 8.88 -8.37
CA PHE A 46 -10.82 10.31 -8.46
C PHE A 46 -12.25 10.57 -8.93
N SER A 47 -12.87 11.64 -8.41
CA SER A 47 -14.21 12.02 -8.84
C SER A 47 -14.19 12.69 -10.21
N PRO A 48 -15.32 12.67 -10.96
CA PRO A 48 -15.43 13.37 -12.24
C PRO A 48 -15.09 14.86 -12.13
N ASP A 49 -15.44 15.51 -11.01
CA ASP A 49 -15.15 16.93 -10.78
C ASP A 49 -13.65 17.21 -10.66
N GLN A 50 -12.89 16.29 -10.05
CA GLN A 50 -11.43 16.42 -9.96
C GLN A 50 -10.77 16.21 -11.33
N LEU A 51 -11.30 15.30 -12.13
CA LEU A 51 -10.81 15.01 -13.47
C LEU A 51 -11.14 16.12 -14.48
N ALA A 52 -12.22 16.87 -14.23
CA ALA A 52 -12.63 17.99 -15.06
C ALA A 52 -11.80 19.26 -14.83
N ASP A 53 -11.03 19.35 -13.73
CA ASP A 53 -10.14 20.47 -13.48
C ASP A 53 -8.92 20.42 -14.43
N PRO A 54 -8.71 21.45 -15.29
CA PRO A 54 -7.58 21.50 -16.21
C PRO A 54 -6.20 21.47 -15.52
N LYS A 55 -6.13 21.80 -14.23
CA LYS A 55 -4.89 21.78 -13.44
C LYS A 55 -4.62 20.41 -12.82
N PHE A 56 -5.58 19.49 -12.87
CA PHE A 56 -5.44 18.18 -12.24
C PHE A 56 -4.51 17.28 -13.04
N LYS A 57 -3.35 16.96 -12.44
CA LYS A 57 -2.36 16.06 -13.04
C LYS A 57 -2.63 14.62 -12.61
N LEU A 58 -3.46 13.91 -13.38
CA LEU A 58 -3.88 12.53 -13.09
C LEU A 58 -2.71 11.61 -12.73
N ALA A 59 -1.68 11.54 -13.57
CA ALA A 59 -0.54 10.65 -13.36
C ALA A 59 0.21 10.96 -12.05
N GLY A 60 0.45 12.25 -11.77
CA GLY A 60 1.13 12.70 -10.56
C GLY A 60 0.30 12.45 -9.29
N ALA A 61 -1.01 12.70 -9.35
CA ALA A 61 -1.93 12.45 -8.24
C ALA A 61 -2.05 10.94 -7.95
N SER A 62 -2.16 10.12 -9.00
CA SER A 62 -2.23 8.65 -8.89
C SER A 62 -0.95 8.08 -8.27
N PHE A 63 0.22 8.52 -8.75
CA PHE A 63 1.50 8.08 -8.21
C PHE A 63 1.68 8.51 -6.75
N LYS A 64 1.37 9.77 -6.43
CA LYS A 64 1.43 10.30 -5.06
C LYS A 64 0.56 9.48 -4.12
N TRP A 65 -0.64 9.09 -4.54
CA TRP A 65 -1.52 8.21 -3.77
C TRP A 65 -0.91 6.81 -3.61
N ALA A 66 -0.39 6.22 -4.69
CA ALA A 66 0.16 4.86 -4.66
C ALA A 66 1.33 4.71 -3.68
N VAL A 67 2.17 5.75 -3.55
CA VAL A 67 3.34 5.73 -2.65
C VAL A 67 3.07 6.30 -1.27
N SER A 68 1.88 6.86 -1.00
CA SER A 68 1.61 7.56 0.26
C SER A 68 1.72 6.66 1.49
N GLY A 69 1.44 5.37 1.34
CA GLY A 69 1.57 4.38 2.41
C GLY A 69 3.02 4.18 2.90
N PHE A 70 4.00 4.30 2.00
CA PHE A 70 5.42 4.15 2.35
C PHE A 70 5.97 5.33 3.17
N GLY A 71 5.28 6.46 3.17
CA GLY A 71 5.61 7.61 4.02
C GLY A 71 4.95 7.60 5.39
N ASN A 72 4.20 6.55 5.75
CA ASN A 72 3.42 6.53 6.99
C ASN A 72 4.31 6.33 8.23
N SER A 73 4.25 7.26 9.18
CA SER A 73 5.08 7.21 10.40
C SER A 73 4.84 5.95 11.23
N THR A 74 3.61 5.44 11.32
CA THR A 74 3.30 4.20 12.04
C THR A 74 4.00 3.00 11.42
N VAL A 75 4.05 2.92 10.08
CA VAL A 75 4.77 1.84 9.37
C VAL A 75 6.27 1.91 9.67
N TRP A 76 6.86 3.10 9.65
CA TRP A 76 8.28 3.28 9.98
C TRP A 76 8.60 3.00 11.44
N LEU A 77 7.69 3.28 12.37
CA LEU A 77 7.85 2.90 13.78
C LEU A 77 7.90 1.37 13.95
N ILE A 78 7.02 0.64 13.27
CA ILE A 78 7.03 -0.83 13.26
C ILE A 78 8.33 -1.35 12.67
N PHE A 79 8.76 -0.81 11.53
CA PHE A 79 10.02 -1.18 10.89
C PHE A 79 11.23 -0.93 11.80
N GLY A 80 11.29 0.24 12.42
CA GLY A 80 12.35 0.59 13.38
C GLY A 80 12.40 -0.37 14.57
N ALA A 81 11.25 -0.73 15.14
CA ALA A 81 11.17 -1.69 16.24
C ALA A 81 11.74 -3.08 15.84
N PHE A 82 11.39 -3.59 14.66
CA PHE A 82 11.93 -4.86 14.16
C PHE A 82 13.44 -4.79 13.87
N MET A 83 13.93 -3.67 13.32
CA MET A 83 15.37 -3.47 13.12
C MET A 83 16.15 -3.47 14.43
N PHE A 84 15.64 -2.78 15.47
CA PHE A 84 16.26 -2.80 16.79
C PHE A 84 16.27 -4.21 17.39
N ALA A 85 15.15 -4.94 17.31
CA ALA A 85 15.08 -6.33 17.76
C ALA A 85 16.13 -7.22 17.09
N ALA A 86 16.24 -7.16 15.76
CA ALA A 86 17.25 -7.91 15.00
C ALA A 86 18.70 -7.51 15.36
N GLY A 87 18.93 -6.23 15.69
CA GLY A 87 20.22 -5.74 16.17
C GLY A 87 20.63 -6.29 17.55
N TYR A 88 19.66 -6.50 18.44
CA TYR A 88 19.90 -7.15 19.73
C TYR A 88 20.29 -8.62 19.58
N ASP A 89 19.64 -9.37 18.68
CA ASP A 89 19.94 -10.78 18.44
C ASP A 89 21.37 -10.99 17.91
N LYS A 90 21.82 -10.10 17.01
CA LYS A 90 23.20 -10.17 16.47
C LYS A 90 24.27 -9.78 17.50
N THR A 91 23.98 -8.85 18.40
CA THR A 91 24.95 -8.38 19.40
C THR A 91 25.11 -9.37 20.56
N ARG A 92 24.05 -10.11 20.93
CA ARG A 92 24.09 -11.06 22.06
C ARG A 92 24.81 -12.39 21.77
N SER A 93 25.02 -12.73 20.50
CA SER A 93 25.64 -14.00 20.10
C SER A 93 27.18 -14.01 20.16
N ALA A 94 27.83 -12.88 20.42
CA ALA A 94 29.30 -12.78 20.45
C ALA A 94 29.92 -12.60 21.85
N ALA A 95 29.12 -12.29 22.88
CA ALA A 95 29.65 -11.85 24.18
C ALA A 95 29.30 -12.75 25.39
N VAL A 96 28.57 -13.85 25.19
CA VAL A 96 28.15 -14.76 26.29
C VAL A 96 28.98 -16.06 26.35
N TRP A 97 29.87 -16.31 25.38
CA TRP A 97 30.74 -17.49 25.36
C TRP A 97 32.23 -17.18 25.16
N ARG A 98 32.74 -16.13 25.83
CA ARG A 98 34.17 -15.99 26.13
C ARG A 98 34.36 -15.72 27.62
#